data_AF-A0A2P8CE36-F1
#
_entry.id   AF-A0A2P8CE36-F1
#
_cell.length_a   1.000
_cell.length_b   1.000
_cell.length_c   1.000
_cell.angle_alpha   90.00
_cell.angle_beta   90.00
_cell.angle_gamma   90.00
#
_symmetry.space_group_name_H-M   'P 1'
#
loop_
_entity.id
_entity.type
_entity.pdbx_description
1 polymer ?
#
loop_
_entity_poly.entity_id
_entity_poly.type
_entity_poly.pdbx_seq_one_letter_code
_entity_poly.pdbx_strand_id
1 'polypeptide(L)'
;MSGFSLKYKLGLIPGTAKIDAKWNKLLGMRDELQELEQSDELARYRELDAELKSAEFRARKKELTQLKFEGSHEQKILSELEHLSRSKSMKQYFKTLSSEKLARFKKIEKGDKLARFSELEKIVTTPEFTKRRKDVEKLHYNNSPEASKRKEFEALKNDKRLKSYYNTLASDSYRLYMKAEESGEKPSDPNEIKRYEKFLASGEYSNLKTVEKQNLTQRYEELRGEVQSDEFLEREKFLKNSKRYQTTDDYRLLAEYEKLSKDPEIKFYHKFSKSGEYLNYQRVHDSKELERLNELEDLVKDEGFRERVAFLKDKKRYEKSEDFKLEQELAKLKNSELIKKYFALHKARELNFFDKWQVAFDDEFTRDGVNFERWNSGIYPGKEVFGNNYSQADELQCLNGEENLQVHGGILSIVTRKEESKGMRWNPQYGLIPAEFQYTSSMLNTGNSFRIKQGIIEAKIRVNPCAEIVSAFSLKGDGAFPQIDILRSGKNEVSMGVIREIKGEPVWQHQTITGLNFKKFHVYRLEWDGQTLTWKINNAVVHQSKVDSSFDNMFLNLLSSVHEEVHHQNLPHYFEVDWVRCLVPQAGNN
;
A
#
# COMPACT_ATOMS: atom_id res chain seq x y z
N MET A 1 -81.01 4.30 -19.56
CA MET A 1 -79.77 4.94 -19.05
C MET A 1 -78.59 4.18 -19.64
N SER A 2 -77.60 4.87 -20.23
CA SER A 2 -76.36 4.22 -20.67
C SER A 2 -75.63 3.59 -19.46
N GLY A 3 -74.81 2.57 -19.70
CA GLY A 3 -74.01 1.93 -18.65
C GLY A 3 -73.09 2.92 -17.94
N PHE A 4 -72.64 3.97 -18.64
CA PHE A 4 -71.87 5.07 -18.06
C PHE A 4 -72.70 5.90 -17.05
N SER A 5 -73.89 6.35 -17.43
CA SER A 5 -74.75 7.21 -16.59
C SER A 5 -75.12 6.55 -15.26
N LEU A 6 -75.40 5.24 -15.30
CA LEU A 6 -75.69 4.46 -14.10
C LEU A 6 -74.45 4.36 -13.18
N LYS A 7 -73.28 4.01 -13.73
CA LYS A 7 -72.02 3.94 -12.97
C LYS A 7 -71.63 5.29 -12.37
N TYR A 8 -71.86 6.38 -13.10
CA TYR A 8 -71.61 7.74 -12.62
C TYR A 8 -72.49 8.08 -11.41
N LYS A 9 -73.80 7.86 -11.50
CA LYS A 9 -74.75 8.13 -10.41
C LYS A 9 -74.51 7.27 -9.16
N LEU A 10 -74.06 6.03 -9.34
CA LEU A 10 -73.71 5.11 -8.25
C LEU A 10 -72.33 5.41 -7.63
N GLY A 11 -71.60 6.43 -8.09
CA GLY A 11 -70.28 6.78 -7.57
C GLY A 11 -69.18 5.77 -7.90
N LEU A 12 -69.40 4.89 -8.88
CA LEU A 12 -68.43 3.87 -9.32
C LEU A 12 -67.35 4.45 -10.25
N ILE A 13 -67.55 5.67 -10.74
CA ILE A 13 -66.57 6.42 -11.54
C ILE A 13 -65.80 7.34 -10.58
N PRO A 14 -64.46 7.34 -10.61
CA PRO A 14 -63.67 8.18 -9.71
C PRO A 14 -63.98 9.67 -9.91
N GLY A 15 -63.97 10.43 -8.81
CA GLY A 15 -63.96 11.89 -8.89
C GLY A 15 -62.61 12.42 -9.37
N THR A 16 -62.59 13.64 -9.89
CA THR A 16 -61.36 14.30 -10.41
C THR A 16 -60.26 14.38 -9.35
N ALA A 17 -60.59 14.68 -8.10
CA ALA A 17 -59.63 14.69 -6.99
C ALA A 17 -58.85 13.36 -6.81
N LYS A 18 -59.48 12.21 -7.09
CA LYS A 18 -58.78 10.90 -7.04
C LYS A 18 -57.81 10.73 -8.21
N ILE A 19 -58.15 11.31 -9.37
CA ILE A 19 -57.30 11.28 -10.57
C ILE A 19 -56.08 12.20 -10.33
N ASP A 20 -56.32 13.41 -9.84
CA ASP A 20 -55.29 14.38 -9.49
C ASP A 20 -54.34 13.81 -8.42
N ALA A 21 -54.88 13.25 -7.33
CA ALA A 21 -54.06 12.62 -6.28
C ALA A 21 -53.20 11.46 -6.79
N LYS A 22 -53.73 10.65 -7.73
CA LYS A 22 -52.96 9.55 -8.33
C LYS A 22 -51.83 10.08 -9.21
N TRP A 23 -52.10 11.13 -9.99
CA TRP A 23 -51.10 11.77 -10.83
C TRP A 23 -49.99 12.42 -9.99
N ASN A 24 -50.36 13.22 -8.99
CA ASN A 24 -49.40 13.90 -8.12
C ASN A 24 -48.53 12.92 -7.33
N LYS A 25 -49.11 11.81 -6.86
CA LYS A 25 -48.33 10.72 -6.25
C LYS A 25 -47.31 10.15 -7.24
N LEU A 26 -47.73 9.91 -8.49
CA LEU A 26 -46.87 9.33 -9.51
C LEU A 26 -45.73 10.30 -9.90
N LEU A 27 -46.02 11.58 -10.07
CA LEU A 27 -45.00 12.61 -10.28
C LEU A 27 -44.03 12.70 -9.09
N GLY A 28 -44.55 12.77 -7.87
CA GLY A 28 -43.70 12.83 -6.67
C GLY A 28 -42.77 11.62 -6.56
N MET A 29 -43.24 10.41 -6.89
CA MET A 29 -42.38 9.22 -6.93
C MET A 29 -41.27 9.32 -7.99
N ARG A 30 -41.55 9.92 -9.16
CA ARG A 30 -40.58 10.11 -10.24
C ARG A 30 -39.54 11.16 -9.86
N ASP A 31 -39.99 12.31 -9.39
CA ASP A 31 -39.12 13.43 -9.04
C ASP A 31 -38.20 13.02 -7.89
N GLU A 32 -38.74 12.31 -6.91
CA GLU A 32 -37.93 11.77 -5.81
C GLU A 32 -36.92 10.72 -6.29
N LEU A 33 -37.30 9.83 -7.22
CA LEU A 33 -36.34 8.90 -7.81
C LEU A 33 -35.21 9.65 -8.54
N GLN A 34 -35.54 10.69 -9.31
CA GLN A 34 -34.57 11.52 -10.02
C GLN A 34 -33.62 12.26 -9.08
N GLU A 35 -34.12 12.79 -7.97
CA GLU A 35 -33.29 13.41 -6.92
C GLU A 35 -32.35 12.38 -6.27
N LEU A 36 -32.85 11.19 -5.93
CA LEU A 36 -32.04 10.10 -5.38
C LEU A 36 -30.97 9.63 -6.35
N GLU A 37 -31.28 9.57 -7.64
CA GLU A 37 -30.34 9.19 -8.70
C GLU A 37 -29.16 10.15 -8.84
N GLN A 38 -29.35 11.41 -8.48
CA GLN A 38 -28.33 12.46 -8.50
C GLN A 38 -27.61 12.64 -7.16
N SER A 39 -27.95 11.85 -6.14
CA SER A 39 -27.36 12.00 -4.80
C SER A 39 -25.91 11.50 -4.72
N ASP A 40 -25.07 12.26 -4.01
CA ASP A 40 -23.68 11.88 -3.71
C ASP A 40 -23.59 10.56 -2.95
N GLU A 41 -24.58 10.27 -2.09
CA GLU A 41 -24.63 9.03 -1.33
C GLU A 41 -24.83 7.80 -2.23
N LEU A 42 -25.70 7.90 -3.23
CA LEU A 42 -25.86 6.83 -4.24
C LEU A 42 -24.61 6.70 -5.12
N ALA A 43 -23.99 7.82 -5.48
CA ALA A 43 -22.73 7.81 -6.23
C ALA A 43 -21.63 7.07 -5.44
N ARG A 44 -21.46 7.39 -4.16
CA ARG A 44 -20.50 6.71 -3.26
C ARG A 44 -20.83 5.24 -3.05
N TYR A 45 -22.11 4.90 -2.89
CA TYR A 45 -22.55 3.51 -2.81
C TYR A 45 -22.14 2.72 -4.06
N ARG A 46 -22.38 3.27 -5.26
CA ARG A 46 -22.03 2.63 -6.54
C ARG A 46 -20.53 2.47 -6.71
N GLU A 47 -19.74 3.48 -6.34
CA GLU A 47 -18.28 3.44 -6.35
C GLU A 47 -17.75 2.29 -5.47
N LEU A 48 -18.18 2.24 -4.21
CA LEU A 48 -17.74 1.21 -3.27
C LEU A 48 -18.24 -0.19 -3.66
N ASP A 49 -19.49 -0.31 -4.10
CA ASP A 49 -20.03 -1.60 -4.56
C ASP A 49 -19.25 -2.13 -5.77
N ALA A 50 -18.82 -1.25 -6.68
CA ALA A 50 -17.96 -1.62 -7.81
C ALA A 50 -16.54 -2.01 -7.36
N GLU A 51 -15.89 -1.20 -6.51
CA GLU A 51 -14.54 -1.47 -6.00
C GLU A 51 -14.48 -2.79 -5.24
N LEU A 52 -15.42 -3.05 -4.33
CA LEU A 52 -15.44 -4.28 -3.52
C LEU A 52 -15.80 -5.53 -4.35
N LYS A 53 -16.44 -5.35 -5.50
CA LYS A 53 -16.68 -6.43 -6.47
C LYS A 53 -15.49 -6.67 -7.41
N SER A 54 -14.51 -5.76 -7.46
CA SER A 54 -13.35 -5.86 -8.33
C SER A 54 -12.50 -7.10 -8.02
N ALA A 55 -11.82 -7.62 -9.04
CA ALA A 55 -10.87 -8.71 -8.87
C ALA A 55 -9.68 -8.29 -7.99
N GLU A 56 -9.27 -7.02 -8.08
CA GLU A 56 -8.16 -6.44 -7.33
C GLU A 56 -8.45 -6.41 -5.82
N PHE A 57 -9.60 -5.86 -5.41
CA PHE A 57 -10.00 -5.84 -4.00
C PHE A 57 -10.09 -7.26 -3.43
N ARG A 58 -10.69 -8.20 -4.18
CA ARG A 58 -10.78 -9.62 -3.78
C ARG A 58 -9.39 -10.25 -3.63
N ALA A 59 -8.45 -9.91 -4.51
CA ALA A 59 -7.07 -10.39 -4.43
C ALA A 59 -6.36 -9.84 -3.20
N ARG A 60 -6.43 -8.52 -2.95
CA ARG A 60 -5.85 -7.88 -1.74
C ARG A 60 -6.40 -8.47 -0.45
N LYS A 61 -7.73 -8.61 -0.36
CA LYS A 61 -8.40 -9.26 0.77
C LYS A 61 -7.92 -10.69 0.98
N LYS A 62 -7.86 -11.48 -0.10
CA LYS A 62 -7.38 -12.87 -0.03
C LYS A 62 -5.93 -12.93 0.41
N GLU A 63 -5.06 -12.09 -0.14
CA GLU A 63 -3.65 -12.03 0.23
C GLU A 63 -3.51 -11.69 1.73
N LEU A 64 -4.13 -10.60 2.17
CA LEU A 64 -4.10 -10.17 3.57
C LEU A 64 -4.62 -11.27 4.50
N THR A 65 -5.73 -11.93 4.17
CA THR A 65 -6.31 -13.01 5.02
C THR A 65 -5.52 -14.32 4.99
N GLN A 66 -4.70 -14.56 3.96
CA GLN A 66 -3.86 -15.76 3.86
C GLN A 66 -2.48 -15.62 4.50
N LEU A 67 -2.00 -14.39 4.72
CA LEU A 67 -0.76 -14.14 5.45
C LEU A 67 -0.82 -14.78 6.85
N LYS A 68 0.26 -15.47 7.22
CA LYS A 68 0.37 -16.13 8.52
C LYS A 68 1.80 -16.11 8.99
N PHE A 69 2.00 -16.08 10.30
CA PHE A 69 3.31 -16.20 10.88
C PHE A 69 3.87 -17.62 10.67
N GLU A 70 3.04 -18.65 10.74
CA GLU A 70 3.47 -20.04 10.51
C GLU A 70 3.89 -20.30 9.05
N GLY A 71 5.15 -20.70 8.84
CA GLY A 71 5.77 -20.91 7.54
C GLY A 71 6.37 -19.65 6.90
N SER A 72 6.23 -18.49 7.56
CA SER A 72 6.78 -17.21 7.08
C SER A 72 8.31 -17.17 7.10
N HIS A 73 8.89 -16.22 6.38
CA HIS A 73 10.34 -15.99 6.41
C HIS A 73 10.80 -15.52 7.80
N GLU A 74 9.99 -14.70 8.45
CA GLU A 74 10.20 -14.14 9.77
C GLU A 74 10.21 -15.24 10.84
N GLN A 75 9.32 -16.24 10.74
CA GLN A 75 9.41 -17.42 11.61
C GLN A 75 10.70 -18.21 11.37
N LYS A 76 11.13 -18.37 10.12
CA LYS A 76 12.39 -19.08 9.80
C LYS A 76 13.60 -18.38 10.42
N ILE A 77 13.68 -17.05 10.30
CA ILE A 77 14.71 -16.22 10.94
C ILE A 77 14.71 -16.43 12.46
N LEU A 78 13.55 -16.34 13.11
CA LEU A 78 13.44 -16.54 14.56
C LEU A 78 13.84 -17.97 14.98
N SER A 79 13.46 -18.96 14.19
CA SER A 79 13.81 -20.37 14.43
C SER A 79 15.30 -20.62 14.24
N GLU A 80 15.93 -20.00 13.23
CA GLU A 80 17.37 -20.07 12.97
C GLU A 80 18.16 -19.45 14.13
N LEU A 81 17.75 -18.26 14.58
CA LEU A 81 18.33 -17.58 15.74
C LEU A 81 18.22 -18.44 17.01
N GLU A 82 17.03 -19.00 17.27
CA GLU A 82 16.80 -19.88 18.42
C GLU A 82 17.67 -21.15 18.35
N HIS A 83 17.83 -21.73 17.16
CA HIS A 83 18.66 -22.92 16.97
C HIS A 83 20.15 -22.63 17.17
N LEU A 84 20.67 -21.56 16.55
CA LEU A 84 22.08 -21.17 16.66
C LEU A 84 22.44 -20.79 18.09
N SER A 85 21.62 -19.97 18.75
CA SER A 85 21.82 -19.57 20.15
C SER A 85 21.74 -20.75 21.12
N ARG A 86 20.95 -21.79 20.80
CA ARG A 86 20.85 -23.01 21.61
C ARG A 86 21.97 -24.01 21.41
N SER A 87 22.75 -23.89 20.33
CA SER A 87 23.81 -24.83 20.00
C SER A 87 24.84 -24.94 21.14
N LYS A 88 25.29 -26.16 21.43
CA LYS A 88 26.24 -26.43 22.52
C LYS A 88 27.56 -25.68 22.33
N SER A 89 28.04 -25.59 21.08
CA SER A 89 29.25 -24.87 20.71
C SER A 89 29.14 -23.36 20.98
N MET A 90 28.03 -22.72 20.60
CA MET A 90 27.80 -21.28 20.87
C MET A 90 27.69 -21.01 22.36
N LYS A 91 26.88 -21.80 23.09
CA LYS A 91 26.75 -21.66 24.55
C LYS A 91 28.11 -21.79 25.25
N GLN A 92 28.91 -22.77 24.85
CA GLN A 92 30.24 -22.95 25.40
C GLN A 92 31.20 -21.82 24.98
N TYR A 93 31.08 -21.29 23.76
CA TYR A 93 31.84 -20.14 23.29
C TYR A 93 31.61 -18.92 24.17
N PHE A 94 30.35 -18.48 24.34
CA PHE A 94 30.03 -17.32 25.16
C PHE A 94 30.38 -17.53 26.65
N LYS A 95 30.25 -18.76 27.15
CA LYS A 95 30.71 -19.13 28.50
C LYS A 95 32.23 -19.03 28.64
N THR A 96 33.01 -19.47 27.65
CA THR A 96 34.47 -19.34 27.66
C THR A 96 34.90 -17.89 27.46
N LEU A 97 34.24 -17.15 26.56
CA LEU A 97 34.50 -15.74 26.25
C LEU A 97 34.39 -14.87 27.52
N SER A 98 33.39 -15.13 28.34
CA SER A 98 33.15 -14.44 29.62
C SER A 98 33.93 -15.02 30.80
N SER A 99 34.74 -16.07 30.60
CA SER A 99 35.44 -16.74 31.70
C SER A 99 36.71 -16.02 32.15
N GLU A 100 36.93 -15.98 33.46
CA GLU A 100 38.21 -15.50 34.04
C GLU A 100 39.41 -16.33 33.55
N LYS A 101 39.20 -17.61 33.22
CA LYS A 101 40.25 -18.47 32.68
C LYS A 101 40.77 -17.96 31.34
N LEU A 102 39.89 -17.55 30.42
CA LEU A 102 40.30 -16.99 29.13
C LEU A 102 40.98 -15.63 29.32
N ALA A 103 40.45 -14.79 30.22
CA ALA A 103 41.08 -13.51 30.56
C ALA A 103 42.50 -13.71 31.11
N ARG A 104 42.67 -14.65 32.05
CA ARG A 104 43.97 -15.05 32.59
C ARG A 104 44.89 -15.59 31.50
N PHE A 105 44.38 -16.44 30.61
CA PHE A 105 45.15 -17.01 29.50
C PHE A 105 45.70 -15.91 28.57
N LYS A 106 44.84 -14.99 28.10
CA LYS A 106 45.23 -13.84 27.26
C LYS A 106 46.23 -12.91 27.96
N LYS A 107 46.13 -12.76 29.29
CA LYS A 107 47.10 -11.99 30.08
C LYS A 107 48.47 -12.66 30.11
N ILE A 108 48.52 -13.97 30.32
CA ILE A 108 49.78 -14.74 30.33
C ILE A 108 50.39 -14.79 28.94
N GLU A 109 49.57 -14.93 27.89
CA GLU A 109 49.98 -14.92 26.48
C GLU A 109 50.81 -13.68 26.12
N LYS A 110 50.42 -12.52 26.66
CA LYS A 110 51.10 -11.24 26.45
C LYS A 110 52.22 -10.94 27.46
N GLY A 111 52.50 -11.85 28.39
CA GLY A 111 53.43 -11.61 29.49
C GLY A 111 54.87 -12.00 29.17
N ASP A 112 55.83 -11.21 29.67
CA ASP A 112 57.27 -11.44 29.48
C ASP A 112 57.74 -12.81 29.97
N LYS A 113 57.09 -13.34 31.01
CA LYS A 113 57.42 -14.65 31.58
C LYS A 113 57.23 -15.79 30.56
N LEU A 114 56.14 -15.76 29.80
CA LEU A 114 55.89 -16.77 28.75
C LEU A 114 56.85 -16.57 27.59
N ALA A 115 57.09 -15.31 27.19
CA ALA A 115 58.05 -14.99 26.13
C ALA A 115 59.46 -15.53 26.48
N ARG A 116 59.93 -15.27 27.71
CA ARG A 116 61.20 -15.78 28.22
C ARG A 116 61.24 -17.31 28.29
N PHE A 117 60.16 -17.94 28.74
CA PHE A 117 60.05 -19.40 28.74
C PHE A 117 60.20 -19.97 27.32
N SER A 118 59.49 -19.43 26.34
CA SER A 118 59.55 -19.87 24.94
C SER A 118 60.90 -19.60 24.28
N GLU A 119 61.57 -18.49 24.62
CA GLU A 119 62.94 -18.21 24.19
C GLU A 119 63.91 -19.27 24.72
N LEU A 120 63.87 -19.52 26.03
CA LEU A 120 64.72 -20.52 26.68
C LEU A 120 64.43 -21.94 26.16
N GLU A 121 63.16 -22.29 25.95
CA GLU A 121 62.76 -23.58 25.37
C GLU A 121 63.46 -23.81 24.04
N LYS A 122 63.46 -22.81 23.14
CA LYS A 122 64.14 -22.89 21.84
C LYS A 122 65.65 -23.05 21.94
N ILE A 123 66.27 -22.64 23.05
CA ILE A 123 67.71 -22.75 23.26
C ILE A 123 68.05 -24.10 23.88
N VAL A 124 67.41 -24.45 24.99
CA VAL A 124 67.80 -25.61 25.83
C VAL A 124 67.34 -26.95 25.26
N THR A 125 66.36 -26.95 24.37
CA THR A 125 65.87 -28.18 23.70
C THR A 125 66.69 -28.55 22.45
N THR A 126 67.68 -27.72 22.07
CA THR A 126 68.53 -28.02 20.90
C THR A 126 69.47 -29.21 21.16
N PRO A 127 69.74 -30.03 20.12
CA PRO A 127 70.75 -31.09 20.20
C PRO A 127 72.13 -30.55 20.61
N GLU A 128 72.49 -29.35 20.12
CA GLU A 128 73.76 -28.68 20.40
C GLU A 128 73.90 -28.34 21.89
N PHE A 129 72.87 -27.75 22.50
CA PHE A 129 72.86 -27.43 23.93
C PHE A 129 72.98 -28.70 24.78
N THR A 130 72.22 -29.73 24.42
CA THR A 130 72.26 -31.05 25.09
C THR A 130 73.65 -31.67 25.01
N LYS A 131 74.33 -31.53 23.87
CA LYS A 131 75.70 -32.01 23.67
C LYS A 131 76.69 -31.25 24.55
N ARG A 132 76.67 -29.91 24.55
CA ARG A 132 77.56 -29.08 25.38
C ARG A 132 77.45 -29.42 26.87
N ARG A 133 76.22 -29.60 27.36
CA ARG A 133 75.98 -30.06 28.75
C ARG A 133 76.69 -31.39 29.03
N LYS A 134 76.43 -32.41 28.22
CA LYS A 134 77.03 -33.75 28.40
C LYS A 134 78.55 -33.71 28.33
N ASP A 135 79.11 -32.89 27.44
CA ASP A 135 80.56 -32.78 27.26
C ASP A 135 81.22 -32.17 28.51
N VAL A 136 80.64 -31.12 29.12
CA VAL A 136 81.14 -30.54 30.37
C VAL A 136 80.97 -31.50 31.56
N GLU A 137 79.83 -32.20 31.66
CA GLU A 137 79.58 -33.20 32.69
C GLU A 137 80.55 -34.39 32.63
N LYS A 138 81.12 -34.72 31.46
CA LYS A 138 82.10 -35.81 31.27
C LYS A 138 83.56 -35.45 31.60
N LEU A 139 83.88 -34.18 31.83
CA LEU A 139 85.24 -33.77 32.14
C LEU A 139 85.69 -34.34 33.51
N HIS A 140 86.88 -34.96 33.58
CA HIS A 140 87.44 -35.49 34.82
C HIS A 140 88.88 -35.04 34.99
N TYR A 141 89.20 -34.43 36.13
CA TYR A 141 90.56 -33.96 36.41
C TYR A 141 91.61 -35.08 36.26
N ASN A 142 91.39 -36.26 36.85
CA ASN A 142 92.39 -37.34 36.85
C ASN A 142 92.81 -37.84 35.46
N ASN A 143 91.98 -37.63 34.43
CA ASN A 143 92.25 -38.04 33.04
C ASN A 143 92.53 -36.83 32.13
N SER A 144 92.80 -35.67 32.71
CA SER A 144 93.00 -34.42 31.98
C SER A 144 94.49 -34.16 31.70
N PRO A 145 94.83 -33.45 30.61
CA PRO A 145 96.17 -32.95 30.37
C PRO A 145 96.74 -32.17 31.57
N GLU A 146 95.89 -31.42 32.28
CA GLU A 146 96.21 -30.64 33.46
C GLU A 146 96.70 -31.53 34.61
N ALA A 147 96.04 -32.67 34.89
CA ALA A 147 96.52 -33.62 35.88
C ALA A 147 97.86 -34.28 35.49
N SER A 148 98.04 -34.61 34.22
CA SER A 148 99.30 -35.16 33.70
C SER A 148 100.45 -34.17 33.85
N LYS A 149 100.25 -32.90 33.47
CA LYS A 149 101.24 -31.83 33.61
C LYS A 149 101.57 -31.52 35.08
N ARG A 150 100.56 -31.48 35.96
CA ARG A 150 100.76 -31.31 37.41
C ARG A 150 101.59 -32.47 37.99
N LYS A 151 101.29 -33.71 37.58
CA LYS A 151 102.03 -34.91 38.00
C LYS A 151 103.47 -34.91 37.50
N GLU A 152 103.69 -34.51 36.24
CA GLU A 152 105.02 -34.40 35.63
C GLU A 152 105.86 -33.30 36.32
N PHE A 153 105.26 -32.14 36.58
CA PHE A 153 105.91 -31.05 37.31
C PHE A 153 106.34 -31.49 38.71
N GLU A 154 105.45 -32.12 39.49
CA GLU A 154 105.79 -32.61 40.83
C GLU A 154 106.84 -33.74 40.80
N ALA A 155 106.88 -34.56 39.73
CA ALA A 155 107.93 -35.55 39.54
C ALA A 155 109.30 -34.89 39.27
N LEU A 156 109.37 -33.92 38.36
CA LEU A 156 110.61 -33.20 38.04
C LEU A 156 111.10 -32.33 39.20
N LYS A 157 110.20 -31.64 39.91
CA LYS A 157 110.50 -30.89 41.14
C LYS A 157 111.19 -31.76 42.20
N ASN A 158 110.82 -33.03 42.25
CA ASN A 158 111.37 -34.00 43.20
C ASN A 158 112.50 -34.85 42.64
N ASP A 159 112.87 -34.68 41.36
CA ASP A 159 113.91 -35.47 40.70
C ASP A 159 115.27 -35.20 41.35
N LYS A 160 115.91 -36.27 41.83
CA LYS A 160 117.21 -36.21 42.51
C LYS A 160 118.30 -35.64 41.59
N ARG A 161 118.21 -35.86 40.28
CA ARG A 161 119.17 -35.38 39.28
C ARG A 161 119.09 -33.87 39.14
N LEU A 162 117.87 -33.31 39.05
CA LEU A 162 117.67 -31.86 39.01
C LEU A 162 118.10 -31.19 40.33
N LYS A 163 117.78 -31.78 41.48
CA LYS A 163 118.26 -31.29 42.78
C LYS A 163 119.78 -31.28 42.86
N SER A 164 120.42 -32.38 42.46
CA SER A 164 121.88 -32.47 42.40
C SER A 164 122.46 -31.50 41.38
N TYR A 165 121.83 -31.28 40.23
CA TYR A 165 122.26 -30.31 39.21
C TYR A 165 122.34 -28.90 39.79
N TYR A 166 121.26 -28.41 40.41
CA TYR A 166 121.25 -27.09 41.03
C TYR A 166 122.25 -26.96 42.19
N ASN A 167 122.45 -28.02 42.97
CA ASN A 167 123.49 -28.04 44.01
C ASN A 167 124.90 -28.01 43.41
N THR A 168 125.16 -28.75 42.33
CA THR A 168 126.44 -28.76 41.61
C THR A 168 126.74 -27.37 41.05
N LEU A 169 125.75 -26.71 40.42
CA LEU A 169 125.89 -25.34 39.93
C LEU A 169 126.31 -24.35 41.03
N ALA A 170 125.90 -24.60 42.28
CA ALA A 170 126.25 -23.78 43.44
C ALA A 170 127.61 -24.13 44.07
N SER A 171 128.29 -25.18 43.60
CA SER A 171 129.53 -25.67 44.21
C SER A 171 130.78 -24.90 43.74
N ASP A 172 131.77 -24.79 44.62
CA ASP A 172 133.07 -24.17 44.28
C ASP A 172 133.84 -24.97 43.21
N SER A 173 133.65 -26.29 43.17
CA SER A 173 134.22 -27.17 42.15
C SER A 173 133.67 -26.85 40.74
N TYR A 174 132.37 -26.57 40.64
CA TYR A 174 131.77 -26.18 39.36
C TYR A 174 132.18 -24.76 38.97
N ARG A 175 132.29 -23.83 39.92
CA ARG A 175 132.82 -22.48 39.64
C ARG A 175 134.24 -22.53 39.09
N LEU A 176 135.09 -23.39 39.66
CA LEU A 176 136.43 -23.63 39.13
C LEU A 176 136.37 -24.21 37.70
N TYR A 177 135.45 -25.16 37.45
CA TYR A 177 135.24 -25.72 36.11
C TYR A 177 134.81 -24.66 35.09
N MET A 178 133.80 -23.86 35.42
CA MET A 178 133.32 -22.79 34.55
C MET A 178 134.40 -21.74 34.28
N LYS A 179 135.17 -21.34 35.30
CA LYS A 179 136.29 -20.41 35.12
C LYS A 179 137.32 -20.94 34.11
N ALA A 180 137.64 -22.23 34.18
CA ALA A 180 138.54 -22.86 33.21
C ALA A 180 137.93 -22.90 31.80
N GLU A 181 136.69 -23.36 31.65
CA GLU A 181 136.01 -23.44 30.34
C GLU A 181 135.81 -22.08 29.69
N GLU A 182 135.49 -21.04 30.48
CA GLU A 182 135.34 -19.66 29.99
C GLU A 182 136.68 -19.05 29.56
N SER A 183 137.77 -19.36 30.28
CA SER A 183 139.12 -18.88 29.92
C SER A 183 139.75 -19.62 28.75
N GLY A 184 139.29 -20.85 28.45
CA GLY A 184 139.84 -21.73 27.41
C GLY A 184 141.18 -22.39 27.77
N GLU A 185 141.77 -22.05 28.92
CA GLU A 185 143.05 -22.58 29.40
C GLU A 185 142.84 -23.44 30.65
N LYS A 186 143.56 -24.57 30.74
CA LYS A 186 143.50 -25.43 31.93
C LYS A 186 144.11 -24.72 33.15
N PRO A 187 143.63 -24.97 34.39
CA PRO A 187 144.23 -24.36 35.58
C PRO A 187 145.74 -24.63 35.62
N SER A 188 146.56 -23.61 35.90
CA SER A 188 148.03 -23.77 35.94
C SER A 188 148.54 -24.14 37.34
N ASP A 189 147.74 -23.89 38.39
CA ASP A 189 148.07 -24.27 39.76
C ASP A 189 147.91 -25.79 39.97
N PRO A 190 148.93 -26.51 40.48
CA PRO A 190 148.87 -27.97 40.63
C PRO A 190 147.71 -28.49 41.50
N ASN A 191 147.29 -27.74 42.52
CA ASN A 191 146.16 -28.13 43.37
C ASN A 191 144.82 -27.87 42.67
N GLU A 192 144.71 -26.79 41.89
CA GLU A 192 143.53 -26.52 41.07
C GLU A 192 143.36 -27.55 39.94
N ILE A 193 144.45 -27.96 39.28
CA ILE A 193 144.45 -29.05 38.27
C ILE A 193 143.83 -30.30 38.88
N LYS A 194 144.30 -30.72 40.07
CA LYS A 194 143.82 -31.92 40.73
C LYS A 194 142.34 -31.83 41.09
N ARG A 195 141.84 -30.66 41.51
CA ARG A 195 140.41 -30.45 41.82
C ARG A 195 139.55 -30.43 40.56
N TYR A 196 140.03 -29.78 39.50
CA TYR A 196 139.37 -29.73 38.20
C TYR A 196 139.24 -31.12 37.56
N GLU A 197 140.32 -31.89 37.51
CA GLU A 197 140.31 -33.27 37.01
C GLU A 197 139.42 -34.19 37.87
N LYS A 198 139.45 -34.02 39.19
CA LYS A 198 138.57 -34.76 40.10
C LYS A 198 137.10 -34.41 39.87
N PHE A 199 136.78 -33.15 39.58
CA PHE A 199 135.43 -32.74 39.25
C PHE A 199 134.97 -33.32 37.91
N LEU A 200 135.80 -33.27 36.87
CA LEU A 200 135.51 -33.91 35.58
C LEU A 200 135.29 -35.43 35.70
N ALA A 201 136.01 -36.08 36.63
CA ALA A 201 135.83 -37.50 36.94
C ALA A 201 134.70 -37.79 37.96
N SER A 202 134.01 -36.77 38.46
CA SER A 202 132.99 -36.94 39.50
C SER A 202 131.63 -37.35 38.94
N GLY A 203 130.85 -38.05 39.77
CA GLY A 203 129.44 -38.31 39.48
C GLY A 203 128.61 -37.02 39.35
N GLU A 204 129.05 -35.92 39.96
CA GLU A 204 128.36 -34.62 39.90
C GLU A 204 128.48 -33.98 38.52
N TYR A 205 129.66 -34.01 37.90
CA TYR A 205 129.86 -33.54 36.52
C TYR A 205 129.13 -34.42 35.49
N SER A 206 129.14 -35.75 35.70
CA SER A 206 128.38 -36.67 34.87
C SER A 206 126.87 -36.40 34.96
N ASN A 207 126.33 -36.14 36.16
CA ASN A 207 124.94 -35.74 36.35
C ASN A 207 124.65 -34.38 35.69
N LEU A 208 125.58 -33.42 35.78
CA LEU A 208 125.47 -32.10 35.14
C LEU A 208 125.24 -32.21 33.63
N LYS A 209 126.11 -32.94 32.92
CA LYS A 209 125.98 -33.18 31.48
C LYS A 209 124.74 -34.01 31.13
N THR A 210 124.30 -34.92 32.02
CA THR A 210 123.08 -35.72 31.80
C THR A 210 121.82 -34.87 31.85
N VAL A 211 121.72 -33.96 32.84
CA VAL A 211 120.57 -33.06 33.00
C VAL A 211 120.51 -32.06 31.84
N GLU A 212 121.64 -31.50 31.41
CA GLU A 212 121.75 -30.63 30.23
C GLU A 212 121.36 -31.37 28.95
N LYS A 213 121.92 -32.57 28.70
CA LYS A 213 121.59 -33.37 27.51
C LYS A 213 120.12 -33.77 27.44
N GLN A 214 119.47 -33.99 28.58
CA GLN A 214 118.06 -34.37 28.66
C GLN A 214 117.10 -33.17 28.73
N ASN A 215 117.61 -31.93 28.69
CA ASN A 215 116.82 -30.69 28.78
C ASN A 215 115.85 -30.64 29.99
N LEU A 216 116.19 -31.32 31.09
CA LEU A 216 115.27 -31.45 32.23
C LEU A 216 115.02 -30.10 32.92
N THR A 217 115.97 -29.18 32.86
CA THR A 217 115.85 -27.81 33.40
C THR A 217 114.86 -26.98 32.61
N GLN A 218 114.96 -26.99 31.28
CA GLN A 218 114.03 -26.30 30.39
C GLN A 218 112.61 -26.85 30.57
N ARG A 219 112.43 -28.18 30.56
CA ARG A 219 111.12 -28.81 30.76
C ARG A 219 110.51 -28.50 32.13
N TYR A 220 111.34 -28.43 33.18
CA TYR A 220 110.90 -28.07 34.52
C TYR A 220 110.42 -26.62 34.60
N GLU A 221 111.16 -25.65 34.05
CA GLU A 221 110.75 -24.24 34.06
C GLU A 221 109.54 -23.96 33.15
N GLU A 222 109.43 -24.64 32.00
CA GLU A 222 108.23 -24.62 31.15
C GLU A 222 106.99 -25.10 31.92
N LEU A 223 107.07 -26.29 32.53
CA LEU A 223 105.97 -26.83 33.33
C LEU A 223 105.69 -25.96 34.55
N ARG A 224 106.71 -25.38 35.19
CA ARG A 224 106.54 -24.45 36.31
C ARG A 224 105.73 -23.22 35.90
N GLY A 225 106.10 -22.59 34.78
CA GLY A 225 105.38 -21.45 34.23
C GLY A 225 103.93 -21.79 33.87
N GLU A 226 103.70 -22.94 33.24
CA GLU A 226 102.35 -23.40 32.90
C GLU A 226 101.51 -23.71 34.13
N VAL A 227 102.00 -24.52 35.07
CA VAL A 227 101.21 -25.01 36.22
C VAL A 227 101.01 -23.96 37.32
N GLN A 228 101.76 -22.86 37.28
CA GLN A 228 101.61 -21.69 38.14
C GLN A 228 100.86 -20.54 37.47
N SER A 229 100.56 -20.65 36.17
CA SER A 229 99.72 -19.65 35.49
C SER A 229 98.30 -19.62 36.07
N ASP A 230 97.71 -18.43 36.10
CA ASP A 230 96.33 -18.24 36.55
C ASP A 230 95.36 -19.10 35.73
N GLU A 231 95.56 -19.17 34.41
CA GLU A 231 94.76 -19.98 33.49
C GLU A 231 94.75 -21.47 33.89
N PHE A 232 95.92 -22.04 34.19
CA PHE A 232 96.01 -23.44 34.61
C PHE A 232 95.37 -23.69 35.97
N LEU A 233 95.58 -22.78 36.93
CA LEU A 233 95.01 -22.89 38.28
C LEU A 233 93.47 -22.79 38.25
N GLU A 234 92.92 -21.88 37.45
CA GLU A 234 91.48 -21.75 37.23
C GLU A 234 90.90 -22.98 36.54
N ARG A 235 91.57 -23.47 35.49
CA ARG A 235 91.16 -24.67 34.77
C ARG A 235 91.19 -25.91 35.66
N GLU A 236 92.24 -26.06 36.46
CA GLU A 236 92.37 -27.13 37.43
C GLU A 236 91.25 -27.07 38.48
N LYS A 237 90.96 -25.89 39.03
CA LYS A 237 89.87 -25.66 39.98
C LYS A 237 88.50 -26.01 39.37
N PHE A 238 88.28 -25.66 38.10
CA PHE A 238 87.08 -26.01 37.35
C PHE A 238 86.95 -27.53 37.15
N LEU A 239 88.01 -28.22 36.76
CA LEU A 239 88.01 -29.68 36.54
C LEU A 239 87.86 -30.49 37.83
N LYS A 240 88.42 -30.01 38.94
CA LYS A 240 88.27 -30.63 40.27
C LYS A 240 86.89 -30.42 40.88
N ASN A 241 86.13 -29.42 40.43
CA ASN A 241 84.78 -29.17 40.90
C ASN A 241 83.80 -30.23 40.37
N SER A 242 83.28 -31.08 41.26
CA SER A 242 82.26 -32.08 40.90
C SER A 242 80.93 -31.45 40.44
N LYS A 243 80.68 -30.18 40.81
CA LYS A 243 79.52 -29.37 40.40
C LYS A 243 79.86 -28.35 39.31
N ARG A 244 80.94 -28.55 38.55
CA ARG A 244 81.41 -27.62 37.49
C ARG A 244 80.35 -27.21 36.46
N TYR A 245 79.43 -28.10 36.09
CA TYR A 245 78.37 -27.72 35.14
C TYR A 245 77.51 -26.59 35.73
N GLN A 246 77.29 -26.58 37.05
CA GLN A 246 76.52 -25.56 37.77
C GLN A 246 77.16 -24.17 37.75
N THR A 247 78.44 -24.09 37.39
CA THR A 247 79.16 -22.81 37.25
C THR A 247 79.19 -22.29 35.82
N THR A 248 78.52 -22.96 34.87
CA THR A 248 78.44 -22.53 33.46
C THR A 248 77.20 -21.70 33.17
N ASP A 249 77.26 -20.86 32.14
CA ASP A 249 76.09 -20.09 31.68
C ASP A 249 74.99 -20.99 31.10
N ASP A 250 75.36 -22.10 30.44
CA ASP A 250 74.39 -23.11 29.98
C ASP A 250 73.57 -23.66 31.16
N TYR A 251 74.16 -23.91 32.34
CA TYR A 251 73.38 -24.33 33.51
C TYR A 251 72.42 -23.25 34.00
N ARG A 252 72.81 -21.97 33.96
CA ARG A 252 71.93 -20.86 34.36
C ARG A 252 70.68 -20.82 33.47
N LEU A 253 70.86 -20.95 32.16
CA LEU A 253 69.76 -21.00 31.19
C LEU A 253 68.85 -22.21 31.42
N LEU A 254 69.43 -23.40 31.64
CA LEU A 254 68.66 -24.61 31.92
C LEU A 254 67.90 -24.53 33.25
N ALA A 255 68.52 -24.02 34.32
CA ALA A 255 67.90 -23.87 35.63
C ALA A 255 66.75 -22.85 35.59
N GLU A 256 66.91 -21.75 34.84
CA GLU A 256 65.86 -20.77 34.60
C GLU A 256 64.68 -21.40 33.83
N TYR A 257 64.97 -22.16 32.75
CA TYR A 257 63.96 -22.90 31.99
C TYR A 257 63.22 -23.93 32.87
N GLU A 258 63.93 -24.72 33.67
CA GLU A 258 63.32 -25.71 34.56
C GLU A 258 62.48 -25.06 35.66
N LYS A 259 62.85 -23.87 36.13
CA LYS A 259 62.06 -23.08 37.07
C LYS A 259 60.79 -22.55 36.42
N LEU A 260 60.89 -21.96 35.23
CA LEU A 260 59.76 -21.42 34.48
C LEU A 260 58.81 -22.53 33.99
N SER A 261 59.33 -23.71 33.59
CA SER A 261 58.49 -24.86 33.21
C SER A 261 57.65 -25.37 34.39
N LYS A 262 58.11 -25.13 35.62
CA LYS A 262 57.38 -25.47 36.85
C LYS A 262 56.42 -24.39 37.30
N ASP A 263 56.52 -23.17 36.75
CA ASP A 263 55.70 -22.02 37.11
C ASP A 263 54.20 -22.29 36.86
N PRO A 264 53.31 -21.98 37.84
CA PRO A 264 51.89 -22.23 37.70
C PRO A 264 51.22 -21.54 36.51
N GLU A 265 51.70 -20.38 36.08
CA GLU A 265 51.15 -19.64 34.93
C GLU A 265 51.52 -20.30 33.61
N ILE A 266 52.77 -20.73 33.46
CA ILE A 266 53.25 -21.45 32.26
C ILE A 266 52.51 -22.79 32.14
N LYS A 267 52.39 -23.55 33.24
CA LYS A 267 51.63 -24.80 33.28
C LYS A 267 50.15 -24.58 32.95
N PHE A 268 49.53 -23.54 33.52
CA PHE A 268 48.15 -23.19 33.23
C PHE A 268 47.98 -22.86 31.76
N TYR A 269 48.86 -22.02 31.19
CA TYR A 269 48.82 -21.63 29.78
C TYR A 269 48.83 -22.85 28.87
N HIS A 270 49.82 -23.74 28.99
CA HIS A 270 49.89 -24.94 28.15
C HIS A 270 48.74 -25.93 28.37
N LYS A 271 48.19 -26.00 29.59
CA LYS A 271 47.03 -26.86 29.88
C LYS A 271 45.74 -26.28 29.28
N PHE A 272 45.53 -24.98 29.42
CA PHE A 272 44.33 -24.30 28.93
C PHE A 272 44.35 -24.18 27.41
N SER A 273 45.50 -23.95 26.77
CA SER A 273 45.61 -23.91 25.31
C SER A 273 45.22 -25.24 24.64
N LYS A 274 45.35 -26.36 25.35
CA LYS A 274 44.93 -27.70 24.91
C LYS A 274 43.54 -28.10 25.41
N SER A 275 42.86 -27.24 26.17
CA SER A 275 41.55 -27.57 26.73
C SER A 275 40.47 -27.53 25.65
N GLY A 276 39.48 -28.42 25.77
CA GLY A 276 38.33 -28.42 24.86
C GLY A 276 37.54 -27.11 24.87
N GLU A 277 37.54 -26.38 26.00
CA GLU A 277 36.88 -25.07 26.12
C GLU A 277 37.57 -23.97 25.30
N TYR A 278 38.91 -23.95 25.26
CA TYR A 278 39.68 -23.01 24.44
C TYR A 278 39.68 -23.38 22.95
N LEU A 279 39.78 -24.67 22.62
CA LEU A 279 39.67 -25.12 21.23
C LEU A 279 38.29 -24.81 20.63
N ASN A 280 37.21 -24.97 21.43
CA ASN A 280 35.89 -24.51 21.01
C ASN A 280 35.83 -22.98 20.85
N TYR A 281 36.47 -22.23 21.75
CA TYR A 281 36.57 -20.78 21.64
C TYR A 281 37.19 -20.36 20.30
N GLN A 282 38.37 -20.87 19.97
CA GLN A 282 39.06 -20.56 18.71
C GLN A 282 38.24 -20.96 17.48
N ARG A 283 37.61 -22.14 17.50
CA ARG A 283 36.78 -22.62 16.39
C ARG A 283 35.57 -21.72 16.11
N VAL A 284 34.95 -21.18 17.16
CA VAL A 284 33.72 -20.38 17.04
C VAL A 284 34.02 -18.88 16.86
N HIS A 285 35.14 -18.38 17.40
CA HIS A 285 35.47 -16.95 17.40
C HIS A 285 35.44 -16.31 16.01
N ASP A 286 35.93 -17.03 15.00
CA ASP A 286 35.99 -16.57 13.60
C ASP A 286 35.08 -17.41 12.69
N SER A 287 34.02 -18.01 13.25
CA SER A 287 33.12 -18.89 12.50
C SER A 287 31.98 -18.12 11.84
N LYS A 288 31.59 -18.56 10.65
CA LYS A 288 30.44 -17.97 9.91
C LYS A 288 29.13 -18.10 10.69
N GLU A 289 29.01 -19.14 11.52
CA GLU A 289 27.84 -19.31 12.39
C GLU A 289 27.75 -18.21 13.46
N LEU A 290 28.88 -17.69 13.97
CA LEU A 290 28.88 -16.61 14.95
C LEU A 290 28.54 -15.28 14.28
N GLU A 291 29.12 -15.04 13.10
CA GLU A 291 28.75 -13.92 12.24
C GLU A 291 27.24 -13.93 11.95
N ARG A 292 26.71 -15.07 11.49
CA ARG A 292 25.28 -15.24 11.24
C ARG A 292 24.41 -15.06 12.48
N LEU A 293 24.84 -15.54 13.65
CA LEU A 293 24.13 -15.33 14.90
C LEU A 293 24.00 -13.83 15.22
N ASN A 294 25.09 -13.07 15.08
CA ASN A 294 25.09 -11.63 15.34
C ASN A 294 24.20 -10.89 14.33
N GLU A 295 24.28 -11.23 13.04
CA GLU A 295 23.38 -10.68 12.01
C GLU A 295 21.90 -10.91 12.37
N LEU A 296 21.55 -12.13 12.78
CA LEU A 296 20.19 -12.48 13.17
C LEU A 296 19.76 -11.73 14.43
N GLU A 297 20.63 -11.59 15.42
CA GLU A 297 20.36 -10.82 16.64
C GLU A 297 20.08 -9.35 16.34
N ASP A 298 20.78 -8.76 15.38
CA ASP A 298 20.55 -7.37 14.98
C ASP A 298 19.29 -7.24 14.12
N LEU A 299 19.03 -8.18 13.20
CA LEU A 299 17.82 -8.20 12.39
C LEU A 299 16.54 -8.32 13.24
N VAL A 300 16.54 -9.12 14.32
CA VAL A 300 15.36 -9.22 15.20
C VAL A 300 15.19 -8.04 16.16
N LYS A 301 16.21 -7.19 16.30
CA LYS A 301 16.12 -5.93 17.03
C LYS A 301 15.53 -4.81 16.18
N ASP A 302 15.62 -4.91 14.85
CA ASP A 302 15.02 -3.98 13.92
C ASP A 302 13.52 -3.81 14.17
N GLU A 303 13.07 -2.55 14.16
CA GLU A 303 11.68 -2.20 14.44
C GLU A 303 10.76 -2.72 13.33
N GLY A 304 11.16 -2.60 12.06
CA GLY A 304 10.39 -3.11 10.92
C GLY A 304 10.20 -4.63 10.97
N PHE A 305 11.22 -5.38 11.38
CA PHE A 305 11.08 -6.82 11.59
C PHE A 305 10.08 -7.14 12.71
N ARG A 306 10.14 -6.43 13.85
CA ARG A 306 9.22 -6.63 14.98
C ARG A 306 7.78 -6.30 14.62
N GLU A 307 7.57 -5.18 13.92
CA GLU A 307 6.26 -4.77 13.39
C GLU A 307 5.72 -5.81 12.42
N ARG A 308 6.55 -6.32 11.52
CA ARG A 308 6.16 -7.36 10.56
C ARG A 308 5.76 -8.66 11.27
N VAL A 309 6.51 -9.09 12.27
CA VAL A 309 6.16 -10.26 13.10
C VAL A 309 4.83 -10.02 13.84
N ALA A 310 4.63 -8.85 14.41
CA ALA A 310 3.37 -8.49 15.09
C ALA A 310 2.19 -8.51 14.11
N PHE A 311 2.37 -7.95 12.91
CA PHE A 311 1.39 -7.94 11.83
C PHE A 311 1.00 -9.36 11.39
N LEU A 312 1.97 -10.25 11.17
CA LEU A 312 1.72 -11.64 10.76
C LEU A 312 1.06 -12.48 11.86
N LYS A 313 1.29 -12.14 13.14
CA LYS A 313 0.65 -12.78 14.29
C LYS A 313 -0.75 -12.25 14.58
N ASP A 314 -1.10 -11.07 14.08
CA ASP A 314 -2.41 -10.47 14.29
C ASP A 314 -3.49 -11.17 13.46
N LYS A 315 -4.34 -11.94 14.15
CA LYS A 315 -5.49 -12.62 13.54
C LYS A 315 -6.57 -11.66 13.07
N LYS A 316 -6.60 -10.43 13.60
CA LYS A 316 -7.55 -9.37 13.25
C LYS A 316 -6.94 -8.30 12.35
N ARG A 317 -5.84 -8.60 11.67
CA ARG A 317 -5.14 -7.64 10.80
C ARG A 317 -6.02 -7.12 9.66
N TYR A 318 -6.89 -7.98 9.12
CA TYR A 318 -7.79 -7.56 8.05
C TYR A 318 -8.80 -6.54 8.59
N GLU A 319 -9.35 -6.77 9.79
CA GLU A 319 -10.28 -5.87 10.46
C GLU A 319 -9.68 -4.52 10.86
N LYS A 320 -8.35 -4.40 10.82
CA LYS A 320 -7.60 -3.15 11.04
C LYS A 320 -7.17 -2.48 9.73
N SER A 321 -7.40 -3.11 8.58
CA SER A 321 -7.01 -2.59 7.26
C SER A 321 -7.98 -1.52 6.75
N GLU A 322 -7.50 -0.68 5.83
CA GLU A 322 -8.36 0.27 5.10
C GLU A 322 -9.43 -0.46 4.27
N ASP A 323 -9.10 -1.60 3.65
CA ASP A 323 -10.06 -2.42 2.88
C ASP A 323 -11.27 -2.82 3.73
N PHE A 324 -11.07 -3.17 5.01
CA PHE A 324 -12.19 -3.50 5.90
C PHE A 324 -13.03 -2.26 6.27
N LYS A 325 -12.43 -1.07 6.36
CA LYS A 325 -13.20 0.17 6.57
C LYS A 325 -14.12 0.45 5.38
N LEU A 326 -13.66 0.18 4.15
CA LEU A 326 -14.50 0.29 2.95
C LEU A 326 -15.68 -0.69 2.99
N GLU A 327 -15.47 -1.93 3.45
CA GLU A 327 -16.57 -2.88 3.66
C GLU A 327 -17.58 -2.40 4.70
N GLN A 328 -17.11 -1.82 5.80
CA GLN A 328 -18.00 -1.22 6.80
C GLN A 328 -18.77 -0.02 6.25
N GLU A 329 -18.12 0.84 5.46
CA GLU A 329 -18.76 1.98 4.82
C GLU A 329 -19.86 1.52 3.86
N LEU A 330 -19.56 0.58 2.96
CA LEU A 330 -20.56 0.00 2.05
C LEU A 330 -21.72 -0.64 2.82
N ALA A 331 -21.43 -1.36 3.90
CA ALA A 331 -22.46 -1.96 4.74
C ALA A 331 -23.37 -0.92 5.41
N LYS A 332 -22.82 0.24 5.82
CA LYS A 332 -23.60 1.37 6.35
C LYS A 332 -24.46 2.00 5.26
N LEU A 333 -23.87 2.34 4.10
CA LEU A 333 -24.58 2.93 2.97
C LEU A 333 -25.72 2.03 2.48
N LYS A 334 -25.48 0.72 2.35
CA LYS A 334 -26.51 -0.25 1.98
C LYS A 334 -27.72 -0.25 2.92
N ASN A 335 -27.52 0.12 4.18
CA ASN A 335 -28.55 0.18 5.21
C ASN A 335 -29.12 1.58 5.43
N SER A 336 -28.66 2.59 4.68
CA SER A 336 -29.22 3.93 4.78
C SER A 336 -30.64 3.97 4.22
N GLU A 337 -31.46 4.87 4.75
CA GLU A 337 -32.82 5.06 4.26
C GLU A 337 -32.84 5.54 2.81
N LEU A 338 -31.87 6.36 2.42
CA LEU A 338 -31.72 6.87 1.06
C LEU A 338 -31.52 5.71 0.06
N ILE A 339 -30.53 4.85 0.28
CA ILE A 339 -30.22 3.74 -0.64
C ILE A 339 -31.36 2.73 -0.69
N LYS A 340 -31.99 2.42 0.46
CA LYS A 340 -33.19 1.57 0.49
C LYS A 340 -34.33 2.16 -0.34
N LYS A 341 -34.58 3.46 -0.19
CA LYS A 341 -35.66 4.17 -0.89
C LYS A 341 -35.41 4.22 -2.38
N TYR A 342 -34.16 4.48 -2.81
CA TYR A 342 -33.76 4.39 -4.21
C TYR A 342 -34.09 3.01 -4.80
N PHE A 343 -33.64 1.93 -4.17
CA PHE A 343 -33.90 0.58 -4.69
C PHE A 343 -35.38 0.17 -4.64
N ALA A 344 -36.15 0.73 -3.70
CA ALA A 344 -37.60 0.53 -3.62
C ALA A 344 -38.32 1.25 -4.77
N LEU A 345 -38.01 2.53 -4.99
CA LEU A 345 -38.61 3.35 -6.06
C LEU A 345 -38.19 2.84 -7.44
N HIS A 346 -36.93 2.48 -7.65
CA HIS A 346 -36.44 1.91 -8.91
C HIS A 346 -37.13 0.57 -9.27
N LYS A 347 -37.77 -0.11 -8.30
CA LYS A 347 -38.56 -1.33 -8.52
C LYS A 347 -40.08 -1.08 -8.52
N ALA A 348 -40.52 0.15 -8.29
CA ALA A 348 -41.93 0.49 -8.21
C ALA A 348 -42.57 0.42 -9.61
N ARG A 349 -43.50 -0.53 -9.78
CA ARG A 349 -44.15 -0.78 -11.07
C ARG A 349 -44.98 0.41 -11.56
N GLU A 350 -45.39 1.28 -10.64
CA GLU A 350 -46.08 2.53 -10.95
C GLU A 350 -45.23 3.44 -11.84
N LEU A 351 -43.91 3.48 -11.63
CA LEU A 351 -42.99 4.31 -12.40
C LEU A 351 -42.75 3.78 -13.82
N ASN A 352 -43.07 2.52 -14.11
CA ASN A 352 -43.09 1.98 -15.48
C ASN A 352 -44.05 2.75 -16.41
N PHE A 353 -44.93 3.58 -15.84
CA PHE A 353 -45.71 4.54 -16.61
C PHE A 353 -44.81 5.52 -17.38
N PHE A 354 -43.74 6.04 -16.76
CA PHE A 354 -42.84 7.00 -17.38
C PHE A 354 -41.84 6.36 -18.35
N ASP A 355 -41.60 5.05 -18.27
CA ASP A 355 -40.89 4.28 -19.30
C ASP A 355 -41.66 4.20 -20.63
N LYS A 356 -42.96 4.49 -20.59
CA LYS A 356 -43.87 4.42 -21.74
C LYS A 356 -44.35 5.79 -22.18
N TRP A 357 -44.56 6.69 -21.23
CA TRP A 357 -45.22 7.97 -21.44
C TRP A 357 -44.34 9.13 -21.00
N GLN A 358 -44.13 10.07 -21.91
CA GLN A 358 -43.49 11.34 -21.63
C GLN A 358 -44.54 12.47 -21.64
N VAL A 359 -44.47 13.38 -20.67
CA VAL A 359 -45.25 14.63 -20.71
C VAL A 359 -44.68 15.51 -21.82
N ALA A 360 -45.47 15.71 -22.88
CA ALA A 360 -45.06 16.52 -24.03
C ALA A 360 -45.65 17.94 -23.97
N PHE A 361 -46.77 18.09 -23.29
CA PHE A 361 -47.41 19.38 -23.05
C PHE A 361 -48.27 19.29 -21.80
N ASP A 362 -48.13 20.21 -20.86
CA ASP A 362 -49.03 20.35 -19.72
C ASP A 362 -49.21 21.81 -19.32
N ASP A 363 -50.39 22.22 -18.90
CA ASP A 363 -50.63 23.57 -18.37
C ASP A 363 -51.62 23.47 -17.22
N GLU A 364 -51.18 23.84 -16.02
CA GLU A 364 -52.01 23.91 -14.80
C GLU A 364 -52.53 25.34 -14.54
N PHE A 365 -52.29 26.28 -15.47
CA PHE A 365 -52.75 27.67 -15.41
C PHE A 365 -52.44 28.37 -14.06
N THR A 366 -51.31 28.03 -13.44
CA THR A 366 -50.88 28.59 -12.14
C THR A 366 -50.24 29.97 -12.26
N ARG A 367 -49.97 30.43 -13.49
CA ARG A 367 -49.45 31.77 -13.78
C ARG A 367 -50.57 32.80 -13.73
N ASP A 368 -50.23 34.06 -13.46
CA ASP A 368 -51.15 35.18 -13.66
C ASP A 368 -51.34 35.40 -15.17
N GLY A 369 -52.50 34.96 -15.68
CA GLY A 369 -52.85 35.06 -17.09
C GLY A 369 -52.42 33.86 -17.95
N VAL A 370 -52.69 33.95 -19.25
CA VAL A 370 -52.43 32.88 -20.22
C VAL A 370 -50.97 32.90 -20.68
N ASN A 371 -50.36 31.73 -20.80
CA ASN A 371 -49.02 31.61 -21.38
C ASN A 371 -49.06 31.68 -22.91
N PHE A 372 -48.93 32.88 -23.47
CA PHE A 372 -48.98 33.11 -24.92
C PHE A 372 -47.76 32.61 -25.70
N GLU A 373 -46.69 32.14 -25.03
CA GLU A 373 -45.62 31.37 -25.70
C GLU A 373 -46.11 29.98 -26.11
N ARG A 374 -47.14 29.47 -25.42
CA ARG A 374 -47.70 28.13 -25.62
C ARG A 374 -49.08 28.14 -26.23
N TRP A 375 -49.85 29.21 -26.05
CA TRP A 375 -51.22 29.34 -26.55
C TRP A 375 -51.35 30.55 -27.46
N ASN A 376 -52.06 30.40 -28.58
CA ASN A 376 -52.43 31.49 -29.47
C ASN A 376 -53.89 31.86 -29.24
N SER A 377 -54.18 33.15 -29.14
CA SER A 377 -55.55 33.68 -29.01
C SER A 377 -56.21 33.84 -30.39
N GLY A 378 -57.23 33.05 -30.69
CA GLY A 378 -58.01 33.13 -31.93
C GLY A 378 -57.88 31.93 -32.86
N ILE A 379 -58.38 32.07 -34.09
CA ILE A 379 -58.38 31.01 -35.09
C ILE A 379 -56.96 30.86 -35.66
N TYR A 380 -56.46 29.62 -35.71
CA TYR A 380 -55.18 29.29 -36.35
C TYR A 380 -55.39 28.89 -37.83
N PRO A 381 -54.54 29.34 -38.77
CA PRO A 381 -53.48 30.35 -38.65
C PRO A 381 -54.00 31.78 -38.96
N GLY A 382 -55.24 32.08 -38.60
CA GLY A 382 -55.98 33.26 -39.03
C GLY A 382 -55.35 34.59 -38.60
N LYS A 383 -54.99 34.74 -37.32
CA LYS A 383 -54.38 35.98 -36.80
C LYS A 383 -53.04 36.27 -37.48
N GLU A 384 -52.26 35.24 -37.74
CA GLU A 384 -50.95 35.32 -38.39
C GLU A 384 -51.06 35.67 -39.87
N VAL A 385 -52.07 35.11 -40.57
CA VAL A 385 -52.26 35.31 -42.01
C VAL A 385 -52.97 36.64 -42.30
N PHE A 386 -53.98 37.01 -41.52
CA PHE A 386 -54.85 38.16 -41.80
C PHE A 386 -54.65 39.34 -40.85
N GLY A 387 -53.74 39.22 -39.88
CA GLY A 387 -53.43 40.26 -38.89
C GLY A 387 -54.50 40.48 -37.82
N ASN A 388 -55.64 39.78 -37.90
CA ASN A 388 -56.79 39.95 -37.01
C ASN A 388 -57.46 38.63 -36.68
N ASN A 389 -58.06 38.54 -35.50
CA ASN A 389 -59.04 37.51 -35.19
C ASN A 389 -60.35 37.79 -35.90
N TYR A 390 -61.11 36.74 -36.19
CA TYR A 390 -62.39 36.86 -36.86
C TYR A 390 -63.34 35.75 -36.42
N SER A 391 -64.64 36.05 -36.46
CA SER A 391 -65.71 35.08 -36.21
C SER A 391 -66.18 34.45 -37.52
N GLN A 392 -66.72 33.22 -37.46
CA GLN A 392 -67.31 32.56 -38.63
C GLN A 392 -68.60 33.25 -39.08
N ALA A 393 -69.06 32.94 -40.29
CA ALA A 393 -70.19 33.62 -40.94
C ALA A 393 -71.49 33.58 -40.13
N ASP A 394 -71.72 32.48 -39.42
CA ASP A 394 -72.90 32.14 -38.64
C ASP A 394 -72.72 32.36 -37.12
N GLU A 395 -71.59 32.93 -36.70
CA GLU A 395 -71.27 33.21 -35.30
C GLU A 395 -71.69 34.63 -34.89
N LEU A 396 -72.37 34.75 -33.75
CA LEU A 396 -72.95 36.00 -33.25
C LEU A 396 -72.03 36.78 -32.30
N GLN A 397 -70.91 36.18 -31.88
CA GLN A 397 -69.92 36.80 -31.03
C GLN A 397 -68.75 37.39 -31.81
N CYS A 398 -68.16 38.49 -31.33
CA CYS A 398 -66.85 38.95 -31.75
C CYS A 398 -65.78 38.10 -31.05
N LEU A 399 -64.89 37.47 -31.83
CA LEU A 399 -63.67 36.84 -31.30
C LEU A 399 -62.57 37.90 -31.13
N ASN A 400 -62.61 38.66 -30.03
CA ASN A 400 -61.68 39.76 -29.70
C ASN A 400 -60.34 39.29 -29.08
N GLY A 401 -60.04 38.00 -29.10
CA GLY A 401 -58.76 37.49 -28.61
C GLY A 401 -58.70 37.39 -27.09
N GLU A 402 -57.86 38.20 -26.44
CA GLU A 402 -57.43 37.94 -25.05
C GLU A 402 -58.42 38.45 -23.98
N GLU A 403 -59.26 39.42 -24.30
CA GLU A 403 -60.13 40.12 -23.33
C GLU A 403 -61.16 39.21 -22.67
N ASN A 404 -61.56 38.13 -23.35
CA ASN A 404 -62.51 37.13 -22.86
C ASN A 404 -61.81 35.92 -22.21
N LEU A 405 -60.51 36.02 -21.94
CA LEU A 405 -59.72 35.02 -21.21
C LEU A 405 -59.45 35.50 -19.78
N GLN A 406 -59.68 34.62 -18.82
CA GLN A 406 -59.36 34.88 -17.42
C GLN A 406 -58.62 33.70 -16.83
N VAL A 407 -57.57 33.95 -16.06
CA VAL A 407 -56.93 32.92 -15.23
C VAL A 407 -57.05 33.37 -13.79
N HIS A 408 -57.75 32.58 -12.98
CA HIS A 408 -57.93 32.86 -11.56
C HIS A 408 -57.89 31.58 -10.75
N GLY A 409 -57.03 31.54 -9.73
CA GLY A 409 -56.92 30.38 -8.83
C GLY A 409 -56.53 29.07 -9.52
N GLY A 410 -55.70 29.13 -10.57
CA GLY A 410 -55.33 27.95 -11.35
C GLY A 410 -56.36 27.52 -12.40
N ILE A 411 -57.39 28.34 -12.67
CA ILE A 411 -58.46 27.98 -13.62
C ILE A 411 -58.47 28.99 -14.75
N LEU A 412 -58.25 28.50 -15.98
CA LEU A 412 -58.52 29.22 -17.21
C LEU A 412 -60.04 29.26 -17.46
N SER A 413 -60.58 30.43 -17.77
CA SER A 413 -61.98 30.64 -18.17
C SER A 413 -62.04 31.37 -19.50
N ILE A 414 -62.70 30.76 -20.50
CA ILE A 414 -63.21 31.49 -21.67
C ILE A 414 -64.61 32.00 -21.30
N VAL A 415 -64.76 33.32 -21.23
CA VAL A 415 -65.98 33.97 -20.75
C VAL A 415 -66.75 34.61 -21.90
N THR A 416 -67.91 34.07 -22.26
CA THR A 416 -68.78 34.69 -23.27
C THR A 416 -69.68 35.72 -22.61
N ARG A 417 -69.74 36.94 -23.16
CA ARG A 417 -70.48 38.08 -22.59
C ARG A 417 -71.46 38.67 -23.61
N LYS A 418 -72.50 39.32 -23.13
CA LYS A 418 -73.36 40.20 -23.94
C LYS A 418 -72.82 41.62 -23.84
N GLU A 419 -72.08 42.02 -24.85
CA GLU A 419 -71.50 43.36 -24.98
C GLU A 419 -71.28 43.68 -26.45
N GLU A 420 -71.49 44.95 -26.82
CA GLU A 420 -71.28 45.40 -28.18
C GLU A 420 -69.79 45.47 -28.50
N SER A 421 -69.40 44.89 -29.63
CA SER A 421 -68.01 44.91 -30.08
C SER A 421 -67.91 44.96 -31.59
N LYS A 422 -66.80 45.50 -32.09
CA LYS A 422 -66.48 45.61 -33.52
C LYS A 422 -65.30 44.69 -33.81
N GLY A 423 -65.42 43.88 -34.84
CA GLY A 423 -64.37 42.94 -35.23
C GLY A 423 -64.53 42.48 -36.67
N MET A 424 -63.85 41.39 -37.01
CA MET A 424 -63.91 40.82 -38.36
C MET A 424 -64.83 39.59 -38.37
N ARG A 425 -65.59 39.42 -39.45
CA ARG A 425 -66.39 38.23 -39.74
C ARG A 425 -65.94 37.63 -41.06
N TRP A 426 -65.86 36.31 -41.13
CA TRP A 426 -65.72 35.59 -42.38
C TRP A 426 -67.02 35.65 -43.19
N ASN A 427 -66.93 36.12 -44.42
CA ASN A 427 -67.99 36.10 -45.40
C ASN A 427 -67.60 35.14 -46.55
N PRO A 428 -68.42 34.12 -46.87
CA PRO A 428 -68.08 33.16 -47.93
C PRO A 428 -67.84 33.77 -49.32
N GLN A 429 -68.43 34.94 -49.61
CA GLN A 429 -68.30 35.63 -50.89
C GLN A 429 -67.16 36.66 -50.91
N TYR A 430 -66.95 37.36 -49.80
CA TYR A 430 -66.04 38.53 -49.74
C TYR A 430 -64.79 38.31 -48.87
N GLY A 431 -64.64 37.15 -48.23
CA GLY A 431 -63.58 36.91 -47.25
C GLY A 431 -63.83 37.68 -45.95
N LEU A 432 -62.78 38.24 -45.34
CA LEU A 432 -62.90 38.95 -44.07
C LEU A 432 -63.49 40.35 -44.24
N ILE A 433 -64.60 40.62 -43.56
CA ILE A 433 -65.26 41.93 -43.55
C ILE A 433 -65.44 42.45 -42.12
N PRO A 434 -65.42 43.78 -41.88
CA PRO A 434 -65.81 44.35 -40.60
C PRO A 434 -67.26 44.02 -40.27
N ALA A 435 -67.55 43.75 -39.00
CA ALA A 435 -68.88 43.47 -38.49
C ALA A 435 -69.06 44.00 -37.06
N GLU A 436 -70.32 44.31 -36.72
CA GLU A 436 -70.73 44.63 -35.36
C GLU A 436 -71.37 43.39 -34.72
N PHE A 437 -71.03 43.13 -33.47
CA PHE A 437 -71.46 41.95 -32.72
C PHE A 437 -72.11 42.39 -31.40
N GLN A 438 -73.06 41.58 -30.93
CA GLN A 438 -73.78 41.80 -29.67
C GLN A 438 -73.23 40.93 -28.51
N TYR A 439 -72.27 40.07 -28.83
CA TYR A 439 -71.60 39.18 -27.89
C TYR A 439 -70.09 39.22 -28.12
N THR A 440 -69.32 38.86 -27.11
CA THR A 440 -67.87 38.64 -27.20
C THR A 440 -67.51 37.28 -26.63
N SER A 441 -66.44 36.69 -27.14
CA SER A 441 -65.89 35.42 -26.67
C SER A 441 -64.43 35.26 -27.11
N SER A 442 -63.80 34.16 -26.71
CA SER A 442 -62.43 33.83 -27.08
C SER A 442 -62.26 32.39 -27.55
N MET A 443 -61.05 32.15 -28.06
CA MET A 443 -60.51 30.87 -28.47
C MET A 443 -59.01 30.83 -28.12
N LEU A 444 -58.54 29.65 -27.70
CA LEU A 444 -57.13 29.36 -27.52
C LEU A 444 -56.73 28.13 -28.33
N ASN A 445 -55.55 28.15 -28.93
CA ASN A 445 -55.02 27.00 -29.65
C ASN A 445 -53.50 26.83 -29.49
N THR A 446 -52.97 25.64 -29.79
CA THR A 446 -51.52 25.37 -29.74
C THR A 446 -50.89 25.24 -31.13
N GLY A 447 -51.51 25.77 -32.19
CA GLY A 447 -51.10 25.55 -33.59
C GLY A 447 -49.62 25.84 -33.88
N ASN A 448 -49.08 26.90 -33.29
CA ASN A 448 -47.67 27.31 -33.40
C ASN A 448 -46.71 26.55 -32.46
N SER A 449 -47.19 26.00 -31.34
CA SER A 449 -46.35 25.59 -30.21
C SER A 449 -46.33 24.09 -29.97
N PHE A 450 -47.45 23.40 -30.19
CA PHE A 450 -47.61 21.98 -29.86
C PHE A 450 -48.65 21.30 -30.75
N ARG A 451 -48.27 20.14 -31.28
CA ARG A 451 -49.12 19.26 -32.07
C ARG A 451 -48.90 17.80 -31.66
N ILE A 452 -49.94 16.99 -31.81
CA ILE A 452 -49.94 15.58 -31.45
C ILE A 452 -50.66 14.73 -32.51
N LYS A 453 -50.10 13.55 -32.81
CA LYS A 453 -50.68 12.54 -33.71
C LYS A 453 -50.92 11.19 -33.02
N GLN A 454 -50.41 11.02 -31.81
CA GLN A 454 -50.64 9.83 -30.98
C GLN A 454 -50.33 10.17 -29.52
N GLY A 455 -51.08 9.56 -28.61
CA GLY A 455 -50.84 9.62 -27.18
C GLY A 455 -52.09 9.82 -26.35
N ILE A 456 -51.94 10.37 -25.16
CA ILE A 456 -53.05 10.68 -24.24
C ILE A 456 -53.22 12.18 -24.18
N ILE A 457 -54.40 12.69 -24.52
CA ILE A 457 -54.79 14.08 -24.40
C ILE A 457 -55.88 14.16 -23.34
N GLU A 458 -55.68 14.94 -22.29
CA GLU A 458 -56.67 15.09 -21.24
C GLU A 458 -56.73 16.52 -20.70
N ALA A 459 -57.93 16.92 -20.28
CA ALA A 459 -58.14 18.18 -19.61
C ALA A 459 -59.22 18.03 -18.54
N LYS A 460 -59.04 18.73 -17.42
CA LYS A 460 -60.05 18.83 -16.36
C LYS A 460 -60.88 20.09 -16.61
N ILE A 461 -62.14 19.87 -17.00
CA ILE A 461 -63.00 20.91 -17.55
C ILE A 461 -64.33 20.97 -16.78
N ARG A 462 -64.86 22.18 -16.63
CA ARG A 462 -66.26 22.43 -16.26
C ARG A 462 -66.93 23.24 -17.38
N VAL A 463 -68.12 22.80 -17.77
CA VAL A 463 -68.97 23.44 -18.80
C VAL A 463 -70.39 23.58 -18.28
N ASN A 464 -71.13 24.55 -18.80
CA ASN A 464 -72.56 24.74 -18.53
C ASN A 464 -73.37 24.66 -19.84
N PRO A 465 -73.70 23.47 -20.36
CA PRO A 465 -74.35 23.35 -21.66
C PRO A 465 -75.69 24.09 -21.74
N CYS A 466 -75.84 24.96 -22.74
CA CYS A 466 -77.10 25.62 -23.12
C CYS A 466 -77.37 25.41 -24.62
N ALA A 467 -78.48 25.93 -25.15
CA ALA A 467 -78.82 25.73 -26.55
C ALA A 467 -77.99 26.63 -27.49
N GLU A 468 -77.71 27.85 -27.02
CA GLU A 468 -77.28 28.98 -27.84
C GLU A 468 -75.76 29.09 -27.97
N ILE A 469 -75.03 28.53 -27.01
CA ILE A 469 -73.57 28.59 -26.92
C ILE A 469 -72.98 27.20 -27.06
N VAL A 470 -71.98 27.09 -27.93
CA VAL A 470 -71.12 25.92 -28.04
C VAL A 470 -69.80 26.20 -27.35
N SER A 471 -69.35 25.29 -26.50
CA SER A 471 -67.97 25.30 -25.99
C SER A 471 -67.30 23.99 -26.35
N ALA A 472 -66.06 24.03 -26.83
CA ALA A 472 -65.39 22.83 -27.31
C ALA A 472 -63.91 22.78 -26.93
N PHE A 473 -63.47 21.59 -26.55
CA PHE A 473 -62.07 21.19 -26.52
C PHE A 473 -61.86 20.14 -27.62
N SER A 474 -61.06 20.49 -28.62
CA SER A 474 -60.87 19.70 -29.82
C SER A 474 -59.42 19.64 -30.28
N LEU A 475 -59.15 18.67 -31.16
CA LEU A 475 -57.94 18.63 -31.97
C LEU A 475 -58.28 19.05 -33.39
N LYS A 476 -57.47 19.94 -33.97
CA LYS A 476 -57.60 20.44 -35.34
C LYS A 476 -56.30 20.28 -36.12
N GLY A 477 -56.41 19.95 -37.41
CA GLY A 477 -55.30 20.00 -38.36
C GLY A 477 -55.21 21.37 -39.03
N ASP A 478 -54.41 21.48 -40.09
CA ASP A 478 -54.31 22.72 -40.87
C ASP A 478 -55.56 22.99 -41.74
N GLY A 479 -56.31 21.93 -42.07
CA GLY A 479 -57.61 22.00 -42.72
C GLY A 479 -58.78 21.95 -41.73
N ALA A 480 -60.01 22.17 -42.24
CA ALA A 480 -61.23 22.12 -41.43
C ALA A 480 -61.56 20.72 -40.89
N PHE A 481 -61.16 19.67 -41.62
CA PHE A 481 -61.42 18.26 -41.28
C PHE A 481 -60.15 17.40 -41.48
N PRO A 482 -60.01 16.29 -40.75
CA PRO A 482 -60.87 15.85 -39.65
C PRO A 482 -60.72 16.75 -38.42
N GLN A 483 -61.80 16.92 -37.65
CA GLN A 483 -61.78 17.54 -36.33
C GLN A 483 -62.13 16.49 -35.28
N ILE A 484 -61.34 16.39 -34.21
CA ILE A 484 -61.65 15.51 -33.07
C ILE A 484 -62.18 16.36 -31.94
N ASP A 485 -63.47 16.23 -31.61
CA ASP A 485 -64.02 16.84 -30.40
C ASP A 485 -63.77 15.89 -29.22
N ILE A 486 -62.85 16.27 -28.34
CA ILE A 486 -62.62 15.60 -27.05
C ILE A 486 -63.80 15.90 -26.12
N LEU A 487 -64.29 17.14 -26.19
CA LEU A 487 -65.50 17.63 -25.54
C LEU A 487 -66.13 18.68 -26.44
N ARG A 488 -67.45 18.57 -26.65
CA ARG A 488 -68.32 19.62 -27.16
C ARG A 488 -69.54 19.75 -26.24
N SER A 489 -69.81 20.94 -25.73
CA SER A 489 -71.05 21.28 -25.06
C SER A 489 -71.92 22.16 -25.95
N GLY A 490 -73.23 21.97 -25.91
CA GLY A 490 -74.22 22.74 -26.65
C GLY A 490 -75.54 21.96 -26.71
N LYS A 491 -76.65 22.58 -27.14
CA LYS A 491 -77.99 21.95 -27.15
C LYS A 491 -78.39 21.33 -25.81
N ASN A 492 -77.94 21.93 -24.69
CA ASN A 492 -78.13 21.41 -23.32
C ASN A 492 -77.47 20.05 -23.04
N GLU A 493 -76.50 19.63 -23.87
CA GLU A 493 -75.81 18.35 -23.75
C GLU A 493 -74.29 18.47 -23.92
N VAL A 494 -73.61 17.36 -23.64
CA VAL A 494 -72.20 17.16 -23.95
C VAL A 494 -72.08 16.00 -24.93
N SER A 495 -71.29 16.17 -25.97
CA SER A 495 -70.95 15.13 -26.94
C SER A 495 -69.45 15.14 -27.25
N MET A 496 -68.98 14.06 -27.86
CA MET A 496 -67.59 13.89 -28.29
C MET A 496 -67.53 12.93 -29.46
N GLY A 497 -66.54 13.08 -30.33
CA GLY A 497 -66.45 12.30 -31.55
C GLY A 497 -65.59 12.96 -32.61
N VAL A 498 -65.80 12.55 -33.85
CA VAL A 498 -65.04 13.06 -35.00
C VAL A 498 -66.00 13.72 -35.98
N ILE A 499 -65.59 14.87 -36.51
CA ILE A 499 -66.21 15.49 -37.67
C ILE A 499 -65.31 15.23 -38.87
N ARG A 500 -65.90 14.71 -39.96
CA ARG A 500 -65.19 14.36 -41.18
C ARG A 500 -65.87 14.97 -42.38
N GLU A 501 -65.12 15.16 -43.45
CA GLU A 501 -65.70 15.44 -44.75
C GLU A 501 -66.00 14.14 -45.49
N ILE A 502 -67.26 13.94 -45.88
CA ILE A 502 -67.67 12.81 -46.71
C ILE A 502 -68.48 13.37 -47.87
N LYS A 503 -67.96 13.22 -49.10
CA LYS A 503 -68.58 13.75 -50.33
C LYS A 503 -68.82 15.27 -50.30
N GLY A 504 -67.89 16.04 -49.74
CA GLY A 504 -67.98 17.51 -49.67
C GLY A 504 -68.79 18.05 -48.50
N GLU A 505 -69.38 17.18 -47.67
CA GLU A 505 -70.25 17.58 -46.56
C GLU A 505 -69.68 17.14 -45.19
N PRO A 506 -69.85 17.95 -44.14
CA PRO A 506 -69.44 17.59 -42.79
C PRO A 506 -70.35 16.51 -42.19
N VAL A 507 -69.77 15.35 -41.88
CA VAL A 507 -70.43 14.24 -41.19
C VAL A 507 -69.97 14.15 -39.74
N TRP A 508 -70.94 14.21 -38.85
CA TRP A 508 -70.76 14.18 -37.39
C TRP A 508 -70.88 12.76 -36.87
N GLN A 509 -69.81 12.23 -36.30
CA GLN A 509 -69.75 10.90 -35.69
C GLN A 509 -69.57 11.05 -34.19
N HIS A 510 -70.58 11.64 -33.53
CA HIS A 510 -70.53 11.99 -32.11
C HIS A 510 -71.37 11.06 -31.25
N GLN A 511 -70.87 10.81 -30.04
CA GLN A 511 -71.59 10.19 -28.96
C GLN A 511 -72.04 11.26 -27.96
N THR A 512 -73.36 11.46 -27.85
CA THR A 512 -73.95 12.27 -26.78
C THR A 512 -73.85 11.56 -25.44
N ILE A 513 -73.49 12.30 -24.39
CA ILE A 513 -73.34 11.84 -23.01
C ILE A 513 -74.45 12.43 -22.14
N THR A 514 -75.16 11.57 -21.43
CA THR A 514 -76.30 11.96 -20.59
C THR A 514 -76.07 11.64 -19.11
N GLY A 515 -76.62 12.49 -18.23
CA GLY A 515 -76.61 12.28 -16.77
C GLY A 515 -75.33 12.70 -16.04
N LEU A 516 -74.49 13.51 -16.68
CA LEU A 516 -73.39 14.21 -16.01
C LEU A 516 -73.92 15.36 -15.13
N ASN A 517 -73.23 15.64 -14.02
CA ASN A 517 -73.50 16.84 -13.21
C ASN A 517 -72.58 17.98 -13.66
N PHE A 518 -73.06 18.82 -14.57
CA PHE A 518 -72.30 19.94 -15.17
C PHE A 518 -71.81 21.01 -14.18
N LYS A 519 -72.31 21.03 -12.93
CA LYS A 519 -71.77 21.93 -11.88
C LYS A 519 -70.39 21.51 -11.37
N LYS A 520 -69.92 20.31 -11.71
CA LYS A 520 -68.63 19.74 -11.29
C LYS A 520 -67.65 19.72 -12.45
N PHE A 521 -66.37 19.76 -12.13
CA PHE A 521 -65.31 19.42 -13.08
C PHE A 521 -65.33 17.93 -13.40
N HIS A 522 -64.96 17.61 -14.64
CA HIS A 522 -64.68 16.25 -15.11
C HIS A 522 -63.38 16.24 -15.91
N VAL A 523 -62.66 15.12 -15.87
CA VAL A 523 -61.51 14.89 -16.74
C VAL A 523 -62.03 14.26 -18.04
N TYR A 524 -61.93 15.01 -19.12
CA TYR A 524 -62.18 14.55 -20.48
C TYR A 524 -60.85 14.10 -21.08
N ARG A 525 -60.79 12.84 -21.50
CA ARG A 525 -59.57 12.22 -22.01
C ARG A 525 -59.83 11.58 -23.36
N LEU A 526 -58.90 11.77 -24.27
CA LEU A 526 -58.75 11.05 -25.52
C LEU A 526 -57.46 10.23 -25.46
N GLU A 527 -57.55 8.93 -25.68
CA GLU A 527 -56.38 8.07 -25.91
C GLU A 527 -56.35 7.73 -27.40
N TRP A 528 -55.23 8.05 -28.05
CA TRP A 528 -54.99 7.85 -29.48
C TRP A 528 -53.75 6.96 -29.68
N ASP A 529 -53.97 5.72 -30.07
CA ASP A 529 -52.90 4.71 -30.26
C ASP A 529 -52.40 4.61 -31.72
N GLY A 530 -52.75 5.58 -32.57
CA GLY A 530 -52.49 5.58 -34.01
C GLY A 530 -53.55 4.86 -34.86
N GLN A 531 -54.35 3.96 -34.28
CA GLN A 531 -55.40 3.20 -35.01
C GLN A 531 -56.81 3.48 -34.49
N THR A 532 -56.91 3.78 -33.19
CA THR A 532 -58.16 3.95 -32.47
C THR A 532 -58.10 5.22 -31.62
N LEU A 533 -59.21 5.95 -31.63
CA LEU A 533 -59.51 7.03 -30.70
C LEU A 533 -60.42 6.46 -29.62
N THR A 534 -60.04 6.59 -28.34
CA THR A 534 -60.83 6.15 -27.19
C THR A 534 -61.10 7.33 -26.27
N TRP A 535 -62.37 7.71 -26.14
CA TRP A 535 -62.78 8.79 -25.24
C TRP A 535 -63.13 8.23 -23.87
N LYS A 536 -62.69 8.94 -22.84
CA LYS A 536 -62.98 8.65 -21.44
C LYS A 536 -63.45 9.90 -20.71
N ILE A 537 -64.40 9.72 -19.81
CA ILE A 537 -64.75 10.72 -18.80
C ILE A 537 -64.40 10.14 -17.43
N ASN A 538 -63.55 10.83 -16.68
CA ASN A 538 -63.04 10.36 -15.38
C ASN A 538 -62.55 8.90 -15.45
N ASN A 539 -61.72 8.58 -16.46
CA ASN A 539 -61.18 7.25 -16.77
C ASN A 539 -62.19 6.17 -17.20
N ALA A 540 -63.49 6.46 -17.28
CA ALA A 540 -64.48 5.52 -17.83
C ALA A 540 -64.63 5.72 -19.34
N VAL A 541 -64.45 4.65 -20.12
CA VAL A 541 -64.65 4.66 -21.58
C VAL A 541 -66.11 4.97 -21.91
N VAL A 542 -66.31 5.92 -22.82
CA VAL A 542 -67.63 6.38 -23.26
C VAL A 542 -67.83 6.31 -24.77
N HIS A 543 -66.77 6.38 -25.56
CA HIS A 543 -66.84 6.31 -27.01
C HIS A 543 -65.53 5.77 -27.60
N GLN A 544 -65.61 5.18 -28.79
CA GLN A 544 -64.46 4.76 -29.58
C GLN A 544 -64.73 4.97 -31.06
N SER A 545 -63.69 5.30 -31.81
CA SER A 545 -63.75 5.48 -33.26
C SER A 545 -62.41 5.08 -33.90
N LYS A 546 -62.46 4.71 -35.18
CA LYS A 546 -61.25 4.34 -35.93
C LYS A 546 -60.56 5.56 -36.52
N VAL A 547 -59.25 5.51 -36.54
CA VAL A 547 -58.36 6.43 -37.24
C VAL A 547 -58.14 5.90 -38.66
N ASP A 548 -58.05 6.80 -39.63
CA ASP A 548 -57.64 6.49 -41.00
C ASP A 548 -56.52 7.44 -41.42
N SER A 549 -56.10 7.37 -42.68
CA SER A 549 -54.98 8.18 -43.19
C SER A 549 -55.24 9.69 -43.23
N SER A 550 -56.47 10.16 -42.99
CA SER A 550 -56.79 11.59 -42.96
C SER A 550 -56.35 12.28 -41.67
N PHE A 551 -56.07 11.52 -40.60
CA PHE A 551 -55.58 12.11 -39.35
C PHE A 551 -54.07 12.32 -39.41
N ASP A 552 -53.65 13.54 -39.09
CA ASP A 552 -52.25 13.91 -39.02
C ASP A 552 -51.92 14.63 -37.70
N ASN A 553 -50.76 15.28 -37.59
CA ASN A 553 -50.41 16.10 -36.43
C ASN A 553 -51.44 17.23 -36.22
N MET A 554 -52.16 17.14 -35.11
CA MET A 554 -53.23 18.07 -34.76
C MET A 554 -52.84 18.93 -33.55
N PHE A 555 -53.27 20.19 -33.52
CA PHE A 555 -53.09 21.07 -32.36
C PHE A 555 -54.33 21.08 -31.46
N LEU A 556 -54.13 21.45 -30.20
CA LEU A 556 -55.21 21.63 -29.23
C LEU A 556 -55.99 22.91 -29.55
N ASN A 557 -57.30 22.87 -29.41
CA ASN A 557 -58.19 24.01 -29.66
C ASN A 557 -59.29 24.07 -28.59
N LEU A 558 -59.40 25.21 -27.91
CA LEU A 558 -60.42 25.56 -26.93
C LEU A 558 -61.21 26.74 -27.47
N LEU A 559 -62.54 26.65 -27.56
CA LEU A 559 -63.36 27.76 -28.04
C LEU A 559 -64.69 27.85 -27.30
N SER A 560 -65.28 29.05 -27.30
CA SER A 560 -66.72 29.21 -27.07
C SER A 560 -67.35 30.09 -28.15
N SER A 561 -68.38 29.60 -28.83
CA SER A 561 -69.06 30.27 -29.95
C SER A 561 -70.57 30.41 -29.69
N VAL A 562 -71.17 31.47 -30.22
CA VAL A 562 -72.58 31.81 -30.06
C VAL A 562 -73.28 31.65 -31.40
N HIS A 563 -74.33 30.84 -31.45
CA HIS A 563 -75.05 30.50 -32.68
C HIS A 563 -76.50 30.99 -32.70
N GLU A 564 -77.05 31.35 -31.55
CA GLU A 564 -78.41 31.86 -31.39
C GLU A 564 -78.43 33.00 -30.35
N GLU A 565 -79.50 33.79 -30.32
CA GLU A 565 -79.68 34.84 -29.32
C GLU A 565 -79.71 34.23 -27.92
N VAL A 566 -78.75 34.60 -27.06
CA VAL A 566 -78.52 33.91 -25.78
C VAL A 566 -79.50 34.40 -24.71
N HIS A 567 -80.19 33.46 -24.05
CA HIS A 567 -81.00 33.79 -22.89
C HIS A 567 -80.15 34.38 -21.76
N HIS A 568 -80.59 35.47 -21.14
CA HIS A 568 -79.82 36.21 -20.13
C HIS A 568 -79.31 35.36 -18.94
N GLN A 569 -80.04 34.30 -18.58
CA GLN A 569 -79.64 33.37 -17.49
C GLN A 569 -78.42 32.51 -17.84
N ASN A 570 -78.10 32.37 -19.13
CA ASN A 570 -76.94 31.65 -19.61
C ASN A 570 -75.70 32.55 -19.74
N LEU A 571 -75.79 33.83 -19.31
CA LEU A 571 -74.71 34.82 -19.40
C LEU A 571 -74.33 35.41 -18.03
N PRO A 572 -73.04 35.74 -17.80
CA PRO A 572 -71.90 35.33 -18.62
C PRO A 572 -71.74 33.80 -18.64
N HIS A 573 -71.38 33.26 -19.80
CA HIS A 573 -71.16 31.82 -19.97
C HIS A 573 -69.69 31.51 -19.74
N TYR A 574 -69.42 30.49 -18.93
CA TYR A 574 -68.07 30.10 -18.55
C TYR A 574 -67.73 28.73 -19.14
N PHE A 575 -66.64 28.67 -19.88
CA PHE A 575 -65.95 27.45 -20.24
C PHE A 575 -64.62 27.39 -19.49
N GLU A 576 -64.55 26.52 -18.48
CA GLU A 576 -63.48 26.53 -17.49
C GLU A 576 -62.58 25.30 -17.60
N VAL A 577 -61.27 25.53 -17.56
CA VAL A 577 -60.22 24.51 -17.67
C VAL A 577 -59.28 24.67 -16.49
N ASP A 578 -59.19 23.64 -15.66
CA ASP A 578 -58.31 23.59 -14.48
C ASP A 578 -56.88 23.19 -14.91
N TRP A 579 -56.76 22.16 -15.75
CA TRP A 579 -55.48 21.81 -16.35
C TRP A 579 -55.66 21.10 -17.68
N VAL A 580 -54.63 21.15 -18.53
CA VAL A 580 -54.48 20.39 -19.77
C VAL A 580 -53.21 19.57 -19.70
N ARG A 581 -53.23 18.32 -20.16
CA ARG A 581 -52.04 17.45 -20.22
C ARG A 581 -52.07 16.57 -21.46
N CYS A 582 -50.93 16.47 -22.12
CA CYS A 582 -50.68 15.62 -23.26
C CYS A 582 -49.45 14.76 -23.01
N LEU A 583 -49.61 13.45 -23.16
CA LEU A 583 -48.57 12.46 -23.00
C LEU A 583 -48.31 11.79 -24.35
N VAL A 584 -47.05 11.66 -24.74
CA VAL A 584 -46.65 10.94 -25.96
C VAL A 584 -45.90 9.66 -25.60
N PRO A 585 -45.93 8.63 -26.46
CA PRO A 585 -45.09 7.46 -26.28
C PRO A 585 -43.60 7.85 -26.23
N GLN A 586 -42.85 7.31 -25.27
CA GLN A 586 -41.40 7.54 -25.19
C GLN A 586 -40.70 6.85 -26.37
N ALA A 587 -39.85 7.59 -27.10
CA ALA A 587 -39.14 7.05 -28.26
C ALA A 587 -38.19 5.91 -27.83
N GLY A 588 -38.47 4.68 -28.29
CA GLY A 588 -37.71 3.47 -27.93
C GLY A 588 -38.53 2.22 -27.64
N ASN A 589 -39.87 2.32 -27.57
CA ASN A 589 -40.80 1.20 -27.40
C ASN A 589 -41.81 1.10 -28.56
N ASN A 590 -41.33 1.14 -29.80
CA ASN A 590 -42.07 0.65 -30.97
C ASN A 590 -41.66 -0.79 -31.27
#